data_AF-A0AAD6FWM1-F1
#
_entry.id   AF-A0AAD6FWM1-F1
#
_cell.length_a   1.000
_cell.length_b   1.000
_cell.length_c   1.000
_cell.angle_alpha   90.00
_cell.angle_beta   90.00
_cell.angle_gamma   90.00
#
_symmetry.space_group_name_H-M   'P 1'
#
loop_
_entity.id
_entity.type
_entity.pdbx_description
1 polymer ?
#
loop_
_entity_poly.entity_id
_entity_poly.type
_entity_poly.pdbx_seq_one_letter_code
_entity_poly.pdbx_strand_id
1 'polypeptide(L)'
;MCLALVEIAEAVRDRQPTFLATETWLDVPFSVTAPSRTQELFSQAAAIPSILQQIDMLPEIFSFENELDLRESIRSLLEVLKRLSTWEISSGLATTRTPSSVHDLTLGNFNMSHVSSNATCFPSISVANGLTHGWAFRIVCLLEIQNILLRFPNFPGIHDQLAVDLNDDDIQAEADRLVLLICSSMSYLLQDQMKLFGPVSTLFPAQIAYVWFKTDEARYQSGINFVKGVVTQLVQKGLQSAPLLVFGEDLH
;
A
#
# COMPACT_ATOMS: atom_id res chain seq x y z
N MET A 1 6.22 -6.82 -15.99
CA MET A 1 5.29 -6.04 -15.16
C MET A 1 3.92 -6.12 -15.81
N CYS A 2 2.88 -6.50 -15.06
CA CYS A 2 1.54 -6.63 -15.61
C CYS A 2 0.93 -5.24 -15.79
N LEU A 3 0.40 -4.91 -16.96
CA LEU A 3 -0.22 -3.61 -17.25
C LEU A 3 -1.33 -3.27 -16.24
N ALA A 4 -2.08 -4.28 -15.77
CA ALA A 4 -3.13 -4.10 -14.77
C ALA A 4 -2.62 -3.54 -13.43
N LEU A 5 -1.40 -3.90 -13.01
CA LEU A 5 -0.83 -3.40 -11.76
C LEU A 5 -0.47 -1.92 -11.86
N VAL A 6 0.08 -1.51 -13.01
CA VAL A 6 0.40 -0.11 -13.30
C VAL A 6 -0.89 0.69 -13.36
N GLU A 7 -1.89 0.21 -14.10
CA GLU A 7 -3.21 0.84 -14.20
C GLU A 7 -3.85 1.06 -12.83
N ILE A 8 -3.87 0.05 -11.94
CA ILE A 8 -4.44 0.20 -10.60
C ILE A 8 -3.61 1.18 -9.77
N ALA A 9 -2.28 1.11 -9.82
CA ALA A 9 -1.42 2.04 -9.08
C ALA A 9 -1.63 3.50 -9.53
N GLU A 10 -1.79 3.73 -10.83
CA GLU A 10 -2.09 5.06 -11.38
C GLU A 10 -3.51 5.50 -11.01
N ALA A 11 -4.51 4.64 -11.13
CA ALA A 11 -5.87 4.93 -10.71
C ALA A 11 -5.97 5.27 -9.21
N VAL A 12 -5.21 4.56 -8.36
CA VAL A 12 -5.11 4.87 -6.92
C VAL A 12 -4.48 6.24 -6.71
N ARG A 13 -3.37 6.54 -7.39
CA ARG A 13 -2.67 7.84 -7.29
C ARG A 13 -3.57 8.99 -7.72
N ASP A 14 -4.29 8.82 -8.82
CA ASP A 14 -5.14 9.84 -9.42
C ASP A 14 -6.53 9.88 -8.76
N ARG A 15 -6.80 8.93 -7.87
CA ARG A 15 -8.08 8.74 -7.14
C ARG A 15 -9.26 8.68 -8.11
N GLN A 16 -9.07 7.97 -9.23
CA GLN A 16 -10.08 7.79 -10.27
C GLN A 16 -10.48 6.32 -10.41
N PRO A 17 -11.78 6.00 -10.50
CA PRO A 17 -12.24 4.65 -10.78
C PRO A 17 -11.56 4.04 -12.00
N THR A 18 -11.23 2.76 -11.91
CA THR A 18 -10.68 2.00 -13.03
C THR A 18 -11.70 1.02 -13.58
N PHE A 19 -11.67 0.80 -14.90
CA PHE A 19 -12.51 -0.20 -15.56
C PHE A 19 -12.25 -1.62 -15.04
N LEU A 20 -11.07 -1.87 -14.46
CA LEU A 20 -10.68 -3.16 -13.87
C LEU A 20 -11.55 -3.55 -12.66
N ALA A 21 -12.30 -2.59 -12.08
CA ALA A 21 -13.23 -2.82 -10.99
C ALA A 21 -14.63 -3.29 -11.44
N THR A 22 -14.91 -3.25 -12.75
CA THR A 22 -16.24 -3.62 -13.26
C THR A 22 -16.46 -5.12 -13.24
N GLU A 23 -17.70 -5.56 -12.97
CA GLU A 23 -18.07 -6.98 -12.98
C GLU A 23 -17.66 -7.68 -14.29
N THR A 24 -17.83 -6.99 -15.42
CA THR A 24 -17.41 -7.52 -16.72
C THR A 24 -15.92 -7.88 -16.74
N TRP A 25 -15.06 -7.06 -16.14
CA TRP A 25 -13.62 -7.32 -16.08
C TRP A 25 -13.23 -8.30 -14.97
N LEU A 26 -13.99 -8.36 -13.89
CA LEU A 26 -13.73 -9.28 -12.78
C LEU A 26 -14.18 -10.71 -13.10
N ASP A 27 -15.22 -10.89 -13.93
CA ASP A 27 -15.82 -12.21 -14.16
C ASP A 27 -15.51 -12.78 -15.54
N VAL A 28 -15.65 -11.98 -16.61
CA VAL A 28 -15.58 -12.49 -17.99
C VAL A 28 -14.21 -13.09 -18.33
N PRO A 29 -13.07 -12.45 -18.03
CA PRO A 29 -11.75 -13.02 -18.34
C PRO A 29 -11.48 -14.35 -17.63
N PHE A 30 -12.13 -14.57 -16.49
CA PHE A 30 -11.91 -15.75 -15.65
C PHE A 30 -13.05 -16.78 -15.71
N SER A 31 -14.01 -16.57 -16.61
CA SER A 31 -15.14 -17.47 -16.84
C SER A 31 -14.72 -18.88 -17.30
N VAL A 32 -13.57 -18.99 -17.98
CA VAL A 32 -13.04 -20.26 -18.50
C VAL A 32 -11.81 -20.73 -17.74
N THR A 33 -10.98 -19.79 -17.25
CA THR A 33 -9.73 -20.09 -16.56
C THR A 33 -9.66 -19.29 -15.27
N ALA A 34 -9.39 -19.96 -14.15
CA ALA A 34 -9.24 -19.30 -12.87
C ALA A 34 -8.14 -18.21 -12.92
N PRO A 35 -8.32 -17.09 -12.20
CA PRO A 35 -7.30 -16.06 -12.13
C PRO A 35 -6.01 -16.61 -11.53
N SER A 36 -4.86 -16.14 -12.03
CA SER A 36 -3.60 -16.32 -11.31
C SER A 36 -3.63 -15.55 -9.99
N ARG A 37 -2.78 -15.92 -9.03
CA ARG A 37 -2.68 -15.22 -7.73
C ARG A 37 -2.46 -13.72 -7.85
N THR A 38 -1.67 -13.31 -8.84
CA THR A 38 -1.42 -11.90 -9.11
C THR A 38 -2.66 -11.21 -9.71
N GLN A 39 -3.48 -11.91 -10.50
CA GLN A 39 -4.75 -11.37 -10.98
C GLN A 39 -5.79 -11.29 -9.85
N GLU A 40 -5.83 -12.27 -8.94
CA GLU A 40 -6.69 -12.21 -7.73
C GLU A 40 -6.38 -10.95 -6.92
N LEU A 41 -5.09 -10.62 -6.72
CA LEU A 41 -4.68 -9.39 -6.07
C LEU A 41 -5.25 -8.15 -6.75
N PHE A 42 -5.14 -8.08 -8.09
CA PHE A 42 -5.61 -6.94 -8.87
C PHE A 42 -7.13 -6.79 -8.75
N SER A 43 -7.87 -7.89 -8.80
CA SER A 43 -9.31 -7.88 -8.55
C SER A 43 -9.67 -7.32 -7.18
N GLN A 44 -8.89 -7.63 -6.14
CA GLN A 44 -9.12 -7.05 -4.81
C GLN A 44 -8.80 -5.56 -4.76
N ALA A 45 -7.69 -5.14 -5.36
CA ALA A 45 -7.20 -3.78 -5.31
C ALA A 45 -7.95 -2.81 -6.23
N ALA A 46 -8.59 -3.31 -7.30
CA ALA A 46 -9.29 -2.48 -8.28
C ALA A 46 -10.46 -1.67 -7.69
N ALA A 47 -11.02 -2.08 -6.54
CA ALA A 47 -12.07 -1.34 -5.86
C ALA A 47 -11.55 -0.05 -5.17
N ILE A 48 -10.26 0.01 -4.81
CA ILE A 48 -9.69 1.09 -4.01
C ILE A 48 -9.92 2.47 -4.64
N PRO A 49 -9.58 2.72 -5.92
CA PRO A 49 -9.69 4.05 -6.51
C PRO A 49 -11.10 4.65 -6.44
N SER A 50 -12.14 3.84 -6.62
CA SER A 50 -13.53 4.30 -6.52
C SER A 50 -13.89 4.73 -5.10
N ILE A 51 -13.40 4.00 -4.09
CA ILE A 51 -13.61 4.36 -2.68
C ILE A 51 -12.89 5.68 -2.36
N LEU A 52 -11.66 5.86 -2.87
CA LEU A 52 -10.91 7.11 -2.70
C LEU A 52 -11.65 8.31 -3.31
N GLN A 53 -12.18 8.14 -4.53
CA GLN A 53 -12.96 9.19 -5.18
C GLN A 53 -14.22 9.54 -4.38
N GLN A 54 -14.92 8.55 -3.83
CA GLN A 54 -16.10 8.78 -2.98
C GLN A 54 -15.75 9.63 -1.77
N ILE A 55 -14.64 9.32 -1.09
CA ILE A 55 -14.15 10.08 0.06
C ILE A 55 -13.81 11.53 -0.32
N ASP A 56 -13.22 11.76 -1.50
CA ASP A 56 -12.88 13.11 -1.97
C ASP A 56 -14.11 13.98 -2.25
N MET A 57 -15.20 13.34 -2.71
CA MET A 57 -16.45 14.03 -3.01
C MET A 57 -17.27 14.38 -1.76
N LEU A 58 -16.94 13.82 -0.60
CA LEU A 58 -17.66 14.09 0.64
C LEU A 58 -17.36 15.51 1.16
N PRO A 59 -18.40 16.34 1.39
CA PRO A 59 -18.20 17.66 1.95
C PRO A 59 -17.89 17.56 3.45
N GLU A 60 -17.06 18.47 3.96
CA GLU A 60 -16.69 18.57 5.38
C GLU A 60 -17.79 19.16 6.27
N ILE A 61 -19.01 19.27 5.74
CA ILE A 61 -20.16 19.81 6.45
C ILE A 61 -20.85 18.66 7.16
N PHE A 62 -21.10 18.82 8.46
CA PHE A 62 -21.84 17.84 9.22
C PHE A 62 -23.30 17.71 8.73
N SER A 63 -23.63 16.56 8.16
CA SER A 63 -25.00 16.12 7.90
C SER A 63 -25.10 14.61 8.17
N PHE A 64 -26.32 14.15 8.42
CA PHE A 64 -26.58 12.73 8.68
C PHE A 64 -26.25 11.86 7.46
N GLU A 65 -26.57 12.34 6.26
CA GLU A 65 -26.25 11.67 5.00
C GLU A 65 -24.74 11.53 4.81
N ASN A 66 -23.98 12.61 5.05
CA ASN A 66 -22.53 12.58 4.94
C ASN A 66 -21.88 11.63 5.94
N GLU A 67 -22.43 11.52 7.17
CA GLU A 67 -21.95 10.54 8.14
C GLU A 67 -22.18 9.10 7.65
N LEU A 68 -23.35 8.81 7.08
CA LEU A 68 -23.65 7.48 6.54
C LEU A 68 -22.73 7.10 5.37
N ASP A 69 -22.53 8.01 4.42
CA ASP A 69 -21.66 7.78 3.27
C ASP A 69 -20.19 7.59 3.69
N LEU A 70 -19.75 8.33 4.71
CA LEU A 70 -18.40 8.20 5.26
C LEU A 70 -18.22 6.86 5.99
N ARG A 71 -19.21 6.41 6.75
CA ARG A 71 -19.21 5.08 7.39
C ARG A 71 -19.17 3.95 6.37
N GLU A 72 -19.87 4.09 5.25
CA GLU A 72 -19.84 3.13 4.14
C GLU A 72 -18.46 3.10 3.47
N SER A 73 -17.84 4.27 3.28
CA SER A 73 -16.48 4.37 2.73
C SER A 73 -15.46 3.67 3.63
N ILE A 74 -15.53 3.90 4.95
CA ILE A 74 -14.68 3.22 5.95
C ILE A 74 -14.90 1.70 5.90
N ARG A 75 -16.16 1.25 5.91
CA ARG A 75 -16.51 -0.17 5.81
C ARG A 75 -15.91 -0.79 4.54
N SER A 76 -15.99 -0.09 3.42
CA SER A 76 -15.42 -0.54 2.14
C SER A 76 -13.90 -0.65 2.20
N LEU A 77 -13.20 0.31 2.82
CA LEU A 77 -11.75 0.24 3.04
C LEU A 77 -11.36 -0.96 3.94
N LEU A 78 -12.09 -1.17 5.03
CA LEU A 78 -11.88 -2.31 5.95
C LEU A 78 -12.11 -3.65 5.25
N GLU A 79 -13.13 -3.74 4.40
CA GLU A 79 -13.40 -4.94 3.62
C GLU A 79 -12.26 -5.23 2.64
N VAL A 80 -11.79 -4.21 1.90
CA VAL A 80 -10.62 -4.35 1.01
C VAL A 80 -9.38 -4.81 1.79
N LEU A 81 -9.10 -4.21 2.94
CA LEU A 81 -8.00 -4.62 3.83
C LEU A 81 -8.10 -6.11 4.20
N LYS A 82 -9.29 -6.55 4.61
CA LYS A 82 -9.55 -7.95 4.97
C LYS A 82 -9.36 -8.89 3.77
N ARG A 83 -9.84 -8.52 2.59
CA ARG A 83 -9.67 -9.30 1.35
C ARG A 83 -8.20 -9.40 0.94
N LEU A 84 -7.44 -8.30 1.01
CA LEU A 84 -5.99 -8.27 0.73
C LEU A 84 -5.18 -9.09 1.74
N SER A 85 -5.54 -9.03 3.03
CA SER A 85 -4.91 -9.85 4.08
C SER A 85 -5.20 -11.35 3.87
N THR A 86 -6.46 -11.69 3.56
CA THR A 86 -6.86 -13.07 3.24
C THR A 86 -6.15 -13.59 2.01
N TRP A 87 -6.00 -12.75 0.98
CA TRP A 87 -5.24 -13.07 -0.21
C TRP A 87 -3.77 -13.38 0.13
N GLU A 88 -3.09 -12.54 0.92
CA GLU A 88 -1.71 -12.78 1.34
C GLU A 88 -1.57 -14.14 2.06
N ILE A 89 -2.43 -14.42 3.05
CA ILE A 89 -2.40 -15.66 3.84
C ILE A 89 -2.66 -16.88 2.94
N SER A 90 -3.69 -16.82 2.10
CA SER A 90 -4.10 -17.94 1.24
C SER A 90 -3.20 -18.15 0.02
N SER A 91 -2.38 -17.14 -0.34
CA SER A 91 -1.47 -17.23 -1.47
C SER A 91 -0.33 -18.23 -1.24
N GLY A 92 0.00 -18.53 0.02
CA GLY A 92 1.13 -19.39 0.38
C GLY A 92 2.47 -18.86 -0.14
N LEU A 93 2.53 -17.59 -0.54
CA LEU A 93 3.71 -16.91 -1.06
C LEU A 93 4.69 -16.65 0.09
N ALA A 94 5.38 -17.71 0.53
CA ALA A 94 6.37 -17.60 1.58
C ALA A 94 7.58 -16.77 1.08
N THR A 95 7.98 -15.77 1.85
CA THR A 95 9.32 -15.22 1.76
C THR A 95 10.29 -16.24 2.36
N THR A 96 11.38 -16.55 1.65
CA THR A 96 12.34 -17.57 2.10
C THR A 96 13.18 -17.11 3.30
N ARG A 97 13.17 -15.81 3.58
CA ARG A 97 13.73 -15.17 4.77
C ARG A 97 12.81 -14.03 5.18
N THR A 98 11.94 -14.27 6.16
CA THR A 98 11.36 -13.20 6.96
C THR A 98 12.40 -12.77 7.99
N PRO A 99 12.53 -11.48 8.32
CA PRO A 99 13.24 -11.08 9.53
C PRO A 99 12.56 -11.80 10.70
N SER A 100 13.29 -12.63 11.45
CA SER A 100 12.78 -13.37 12.61
C SER A 100 12.33 -12.47 13.78
N SER A 101 12.29 -11.16 13.57
CA SER A 101 12.14 -10.11 14.58
C SER A 101 11.14 -9.04 14.11
N VAL A 102 10.05 -9.45 13.45
CA VAL A 102 8.88 -8.56 13.28
C VAL A 102 8.14 -8.41 14.63
N HIS A 103 8.30 -9.39 15.53
CA HIS A 103 7.72 -9.34 16.88
C HIS A 103 8.46 -8.41 17.87
N ASP A 104 9.69 -7.97 17.59
CA ASP A 104 10.42 -7.02 18.49
C ASP A 104 10.18 -5.55 18.12
N LEU A 105 9.35 -5.27 17.11
CA LEU A 105 8.99 -3.89 16.71
C LEU A 105 7.98 -3.26 17.67
N THR A 106 7.47 -4.02 18.63
CA THR A 106 6.64 -3.53 19.72
C THR A 106 7.51 -2.81 20.76
N LEU A 107 7.81 -1.53 20.51
CA LEU A 107 7.97 -0.43 21.48
C LEU A 107 8.90 0.65 20.88
N GLY A 108 8.28 1.62 20.20
CA GLY A 108 8.76 3.01 20.20
C GLY A 108 9.92 3.41 19.29
N ASN A 109 10.71 2.50 18.70
CA ASN A 109 11.80 2.87 17.80
C ASN A 109 11.72 2.12 16.47
N PHE A 110 11.03 2.71 15.49
CA PHE A 110 11.10 2.29 14.09
C PHE A 110 12.56 2.35 13.61
N ASN A 111 13.20 1.19 13.43
CA ASN A 111 14.62 1.11 13.13
C ASN A 111 14.90 0.37 11.81
N MET A 112 15.36 1.13 10.82
CA MET A 112 15.75 0.63 9.51
C MET A 112 17.06 -0.19 9.51
N SER A 113 17.80 -0.26 10.62
CA SER A 113 19.05 -1.03 10.68
C SER A 113 18.87 -2.51 10.33
N HIS A 114 17.70 -3.08 10.66
CA HIS A 114 17.37 -4.49 10.40
C HIS A 114 17.04 -4.78 8.92
N VAL A 115 16.65 -3.76 8.16
CA VAL A 115 16.35 -3.88 6.72
C VAL A 115 17.63 -4.13 5.92
N SER A 116 18.77 -3.58 6.34
CA SER A 116 20.05 -3.75 5.65
C SER A 116 20.69 -5.13 5.86
N SER A 117 20.40 -5.79 6.98
CA SER A 117 21.06 -7.06 7.36
C SER A 117 20.35 -8.29 6.80
N ASN A 118 19.06 -8.20 6.46
CA ASN A 118 18.23 -9.33 6.06
C ASN A 118 17.46 -9.03 4.77
N ALA A 119 18.16 -9.02 3.63
CA ALA A 119 17.50 -8.90 2.32
C ALA A 119 16.42 -9.97 2.15
N THR A 120 15.18 -9.56 1.91
CA THR A 120 14.07 -10.48 1.65
C THR A 120 14.30 -11.18 0.32
N CYS A 121 14.29 -12.52 0.31
CA CYS A 121 14.44 -13.30 -0.92
C CYS A 121 13.08 -13.84 -1.38
N PHE A 122 12.71 -13.52 -2.62
CA PHE A 122 11.51 -14.02 -3.27
C PHE A 122 11.84 -15.13 -4.29
N PRO A 123 10.97 -16.14 -4.45
CA PRO A 123 11.17 -17.21 -5.41
C PRO A 123 11.06 -16.72 -6.87
N SER A 124 10.38 -15.59 -7.11
CA SER A 124 10.34 -14.93 -8.42
C SER A 124 9.98 -13.44 -8.29
N ILE A 125 10.26 -12.67 -9.34
CA ILE A 125 9.84 -11.27 -9.46
C ILE A 125 8.32 -11.10 -9.39
N SER A 126 7.54 -12.06 -9.92
CA SER A 126 6.08 -12.00 -9.86
C SER A 126 5.57 -12.07 -8.42
N VAL A 127 6.21 -12.88 -7.58
CA VAL A 127 5.88 -13.00 -6.16
C VAL A 127 6.30 -11.73 -5.40
N ALA A 128 7.51 -11.23 -5.67
CA ALA A 128 7.98 -9.97 -5.10
C ALA A 128 7.01 -8.81 -5.43
N ASN A 129 6.61 -8.69 -6.69
CA ASN A 129 5.69 -7.66 -7.15
C ASN A 129 4.30 -7.81 -6.52
N GLY A 130 3.75 -9.02 -6.49
CA GLY A 130 2.44 -9.26 -5.87
C GLY A 130 2.42 -8.87 -4.40
N LEU A 131 3.39 -9.34 -3.62
CA LEU A 131 3.46 -9.04 -2.18
C LEU A 131 3.70 -7.55 -1.92
N THR A 132 4.69 -6.94 -2.57
CA THR A 132 5.02 -5.52 -2.34
C THR A 132 3.89 -4.57 -2.71
N HIS A 133 3.16 -4.84 -3.80
CA HIS A 133 2.01 -4.01 -4.16
C HIS A 133 0.79 -4.32 -3.28
N GLY A 134 0.57 -5.59 -2.90
CA GLY A 134 -0.47 -5.94 -1.93
C GLY A 134 -0.28 -5.22 -0.59
N TRP A 135 0.94 -5.14 -0.08
CA TRP A 135 1.27 -4.36 1.11
C TRP A 135 1.06 -2.86 0.89
N ALA A 136 1.47 -2.32 -0.26
CA ALA A 136 1.26 -0.91 -0.59
C ALA A 136 -0.23 -0.54 -0.65
N PHE A 137 -1.08 -1.36 -1.29
CA PHE A 137 -2.51 -1.14 -1.33
C PHE A 137 -3.17 -1.18 0.05
N ARG A 138 -2.68 -2.04 0.95
CA ARG A 138 -3.16 -2.04 2.35
C ARG A 138 -2.76 -0.75 3.08
N ILE A 139 -1.53 -0.28 2.91
CA ILE A 139 -1.10 0.99 3.50
C ILE A 139 -1.94 2.15 2.97
N VAL A 140 -2.31 2.16 1.68
CA VAL A 140 -3.25 3.16 1.13
C VAL A 140 -4.57 3.15 1.92
N CYS A 141 -5.19 1.99 2.13
CA CYS A 141 -6.42 1.93 2.91
C CYS A 141 -6.23 2.42 4.36
N LEU A 142 -5.11 2.09 5.01
CA LEU A 142 -4.81 2.53 6.37
C LEU A 142 -4.58 4.05 6.46
N LEU A 143 -3.83 4.62 5.51
CA LEU A 143 -3.62 6.07 5.38
C LEU A 143 -4.95 6.81 5.23
N GLU A 144 -5.86 6.28 4.42
CA GLU A 144 -7.14 6.92 4.17
C GLU A 144 -8.07 6.84 5.38
N ILE A 145 -8.06 5.74 6.12
CA ILE A 145 -8.76 5.65 7.40
C ILE A 145 -8.22 6.72 8.37
N GLN A 146 -6.90 6.88 8.48
CA GLN A 146 -6.30 7.93 9.32
C GLN A 146 -6.67 9.34 8.84
N ASN A 147 -6.63 9.59 7.53
CA ASN A 147 -7.01 10.88 6.95
C ASN A 147 -8.47 11.21 7.23
N ILE A 148 -9.37 10.23 7.15
CA ILE A 148 -10.78 10.39 7.51
C ILE A 148 -10.93 10.79 8.98
N LEU A 149 -10.25 10.08 9.89
CA LEU A 149 -10.28 10.38 11.32
C LEU A 149 -9.80 11.82 11.63
N LEU A 150 -8.77 12.29 10.92
CA LEU A 150 -8.24 13.64 11.07
C LEU A 150 -9.13 14.72 10.45
N ARG A 151 -9.72 14.43 9.28
CA ARG A 151 -10.55 15.36 8.51
C ARG A 151 -11.95 15.53 9.10
N PHE A 152 -12.48 14.49 9.75
CA PHE A 152 -13.84 14.44 10.26
C PHE A 152 -13.93 14.20 11.79
N PRO A 153 -13.25 14.99 12.64
CA PRO A 153 -13.16 14.72 14.08
C PRO A 153 -14.50 14.90 14.83
N ASN A 154 -15.47 15.56 14.21
CA ASN A 154 -16.77 15.87 14.82
C ASN A 154 -17.86 14.83 14.52
N PHE A 155 -17.50 13.69 13.95
CA PHE A 155 -18.43 12.61 13.61
C PHE A 155 -18.25 11.46 14.63
N PRO A 156 -18.88 11.53 15.82
CA PRO A 156 -18.61 10.63 16.94
C PRO A 156 -18.86 9.17 16.57
N GLY A 157 -19.85 8.95 15.73
CA GLY A 157 -20.24 7.65 15.26
C GLY A 157 -19.18 6.89 14.44
N ILE A 158 -18.24 7.61 13.83
CA ILE A 158 -17.12 7.05 13.07
C ILE A 158 -16.08 6.45 14.01
N HIS A 159 -15.73 7.19 15.07
CA HIS A 159 -14.81 6.72 16.09
C HIS A 159 -15.36 5.47 16.80
N ASP A 160 -16.66 5.43 17.09
CA ASP A 160 -17.30 4.26 17.70
C ASP A 160 -17.23 3.03 16.79
N GLN A 161 -17.46 3.19 15.48
CA GLN A 161 -17.36 2.08 14.51
C GLN A 161 -15.92 1.58 14.40
N LEU A 162 -14.96 2.48 14.27
CA LEU A 162 -13.55 2.12 14.15
C LEU A 162 -13.04 1.47 15.45
N ALA A 163 -13.39 1.97 16.62
CA ALA A 163 -12.98 1.37 17.89
C ALA A 163 -13.43 -0.09 18.07
N VAL A 164 -14.49 -0.53 17.38
CA VAL A 164 -14.93 -1.93 17.36
C VAL A 164 -14.11 -2.78 16.40
N ASP A 165 -13.71 -2.20 15.26
CA ASP A 165 -13.08 -2.93 14.15
C ASP A 165 -11.54 -2.87 14.15
N LEU A 166 -10.94 -1.77 14.64
CA LEU A 166 -9.50 -1.48 14.69
C LEU A 166 -9.17 -0.45 15.79
N ASN A 167 -8.19 -0.75 16.66
CA ASN A 167 -7.60 0.29 17.50
C ASN A 167 -6.59 1.14 16.69
N ASP A 168 -6.40 2.42 17.03
CA ASP A 168 -5.42 3.29 16.35
C ASP A 168 -4.00 2.72 16.43
N ASP A 169 -3.65 2.11 17.57
CA ASP A 169 -2.39 1.41 17.77
C ASP A 169 -2.24 0.22 16.81
N ASP A 170 -3.34 -0.45 16.44
CA ASP A 170 -3.34 -1.57 15.49
C ASP A 170 -3.11 -1.08 14.06
N ILE A 171 -3.69 0.07 13.68
CA ILE A 171 -3.47 0.71 12.38
C ILE A 171 -1.99 1.06 12.22
N GLN A 172 -1.41 1.74 13.22
CA GLN A 172 -0.01 2.15 13.16
C GLN A 172 0.94 0.96 13.17
N ALA A 173 0.74 -0.01 14.06
CA ALA A 173 1.59 -1.20 14.13
C ALA A 173 1.55 -2.01 12.83
N GLU A 174 0.37 -2.15 12.23
CA GLU A 174 0.22 -2.87 10.98
C GLU A 174 0.85 -2.14 9.80
N ALA A 175 0.64 -0.83 9.68
CA ALA A 175 1.29 -0.05 8.63
C ALA A 175 2.82 -0.03 8.79
N ASP A 176 3.35 0.12 10.00
CA ASP A 176 4.79 0.02 10.31
C ASP A 176 5.37 -1.34 9.87
N ARG A 177 4.64 -2.43 10.15
CA ARG A 177 5.01 -3.77 9.69
C ARG A 177 5.06 -3.84 8.15
N LEU A 178 4.04 -3.32 7.48
CA LEU A 178 3.94 -3.36 6.02
C LEU A 178 5.03 -2.52 5.33
N VAL A 179 5.33 -1.31 5.81
CA VAL A 179 6.40 -0.48 5.22
C VAL A 179 7.78 -1.09 5.42
N LEU A 180 8.02 -1.79 6.53
CA LEU A 180 9.28 -2.53 6.73
C LEU A 180 9.42 -3.69 5.74
N LEU A 181 8.33 -4.41 5.47
CA LEU A 181 8.32 -5.46 4.46
C LEU A 181 8.57 -4.91 3.05
N ILE A 182 7.93 -3.78 2.70
CA ILE A 182 8.20 -3.06 1.45
C ILE A 182 9.67 -2.67 1.34
N CYS A 183 10.23 -2.02 2.38
CA CYS A 183 11.62 -1.57 2.37
C CYS A 183 12.60 -2.74 2.26
N SER A 184 12.36 -3.84 2.98
CA SER A 184 13.18 -5.06 2.92
C SER A 184 13.14 -5.75 1.55
N SER A 185 12.10 -5.47 0.77
CA SER A 185 11.95 -5.98 -0.60
C SER A 185 12.73 -5.16 -1.63
N MET A 186 13.06 -3.91 -1.33
CA MET A 186 13.78 -3.03 -2.25
C MET A 186 15.15 -3.60 -2.62
N SER A 187 15.85 -4.21 -1.66
CA SER A 187 17.16 -4.84 -1.91
C SER A 187 17.08 -6.01 -2.89
N TYR A 188 15.93 -6.68 -3.00
CA TYR A 188 15.71 -7.75 -4.00
C TYR A 188 15.33 -7.16 -5.35
N LEU A 189 14.38 -6.24 -5.37
CA LEU A 189 13.85 -5.65 -6.60
C LEU A 189 14.89 -4.80 -7.34
N LEU A 190 15.88 -4.25 -6.63
CA LEU A 190 16.95 -3.43 -7.20
C LEU A 190 18.19 -4.23 -7.62
N GLN A 191 18.21 -5.55 -7.44
CA GLN A 191 19.33 -6.38 -7.91
C GLN A 191 19.50 -6.27 -9.43
N ASP A 192 20.73 -6.30 -9.92
CA ASP A 192 21.03 -6.15 -11.35
C ASP A 192 20.37 -7.24 -12.22
N GLN A 193 20.16 -8.43 -11.64
CA GLN A 193 19.48 -9.54 -12.29
C GLN A 193 18.01 -9.23 -12.63
N MET A 194 17.37 -8.31 -11.88
CA MET A 194 15.98 -7.91 -12.12
C MET A 194 15.82 -6.94 -13.30
N LYS A 195 16.95 -6.49 -13.89
CA LYS A 195 17.01 -5.57 -15.04
C LYS A 195 16.12 -4.34 -14.81
N LEU A 196 15.36 -3.89 -15.81
CA LEU A 196 14.44 -2.75 -15.69
C LEU A 196 13.14 -3.11 -14.94
N PHE A 197 12.74 -4.39 -14.94
CA PHE A 197 11.46 -4.80 -14.37
C PHE A 197 11.40 -4.64 -12.86
N GLY A 198 12.49 -4.94 -12.16
CA GLY A 198 12.57 -4.76 -10.72
C GLY A 198 12.45 -3.29 -10.29
N PRO A 199 13.36 -2.40 -10.73
CA PRO A 199 13.32 -0.95 -10.44
C PRO A 199 12.00 -0.27 -10.75
N VAL A 200 11.35 -0.57 -11.89
CA VAL A 200 10.05 0.06 -12.19
C VAL A 200 8.97 -0.42 -11.21
N SER A 201 9.03 -1.69 -10.79
CA SER A 201 8.08 -2.26 -9.83
C SER A 201 8.24 -1.72 -8.41
N THR A 202 9.31 -0.98 -8.10
CA THR A 202 9.45 -0.36 -6.76
C THR A 202 8.80 1.00 -6.66
N LEU A 203 8.47 1.68 -7.77
CA LEU A 203 8.04 3.08 -7.77
C LEU A 203 6.83 3.31 -6.88
N PHE A 204 5.73 2.60 -7.13
CA PHE A 204 4.50 2.75 -6.35
C PHE A 204 4.68 2.31 -4.88
N PRO A 205 5.25 1.11 -4.57
CA PRO A 205 5.48 0.74 -3.16
C PRO A 205 6.41 1.70 -2.41
N ALA A 206 7.45 2.24 -3.06
CA ALA A 206 8.35 3.22 -2.45
C ALA A 206 7.64 4.56 -2.19
N GLN A 207 6.78 5.01 -3.12
CA GLN A 207 5.94 6.19 -2.94
C GLN A 207 5.04 6.03 -1.70
N ILE A 208 4.33 4.90 -1.60
CA ILE A 208 3.41 4.66 -0.47
C ILE A 208 4.17 4.57 0.86
N ALA A 209 5.34 3.91 0.89
CA ALA A 209 6.19 3.90 2.08
C ALA A 209 6.66 5.31 2.48
N TYR A 210 7.04 6.14 1.50
CA TYR A 210 7.40 7.54 1.74
C TYR A 210 6.25 8.34 2.34
N VAL A 211 5.05 8.25 1.76
CA VAL A 211 3.84 8.93 2.27
C VAL A 211 3.55 8.51 3.72
N TRP A 212 3.64 7.21 4.03
CA TRP A 212 3.49 6.75 5.42
C TRP A 212 4.51 7.38 6.36
N PHE A 213 5.79 7.38 6.00
CA PHE A 213 6.84 7.98 6.84
C PHE A 213 6.68 9.48 7.02
N LYS A 214 6.05 10.17 6.07
CA LYS A 214 5.77 11.61 6.16
C LYS A 214 4.65 11.95 7.15
N THR A 215 3.86 10.97 7.64
CA THR A 215 2.84 11.22 8.66
C THR A 215 3.44 11.61 10.02
N ASP A 216 4.66 11.15 10.33
CA ASP A 216 5.44 11.55 11.51
C ASP A 216 6.94 11.54 11.16
N GLU A 217 7.42 12.65 10.58
CA GLU A 217 8.80 12.78 10.10
C GLU A 217 9.83 12.58 11.22
N ALA A 218 9.50 13.01 12.45
CA ALA A 218 10.39 12.88 13.59
C ALA A 218 10.62 11.41 13.96
N ARG A 219 9.55 10.61 13.97
CA ARG A 219 9.61 9.16 14.23
C ARG A 219 10.27 8.40 13.08
N TYR A 220 9.96 8.75 11.84
CA TYR A 220 10.31 7.94 10.66
C TYR A 220 11.47 8.46 9.83
N GLN A 221 12.29 9.37 10.38
CA GLN A 221 13.43 9.97 9.68
C GLN A 221 14.37 8.94 9.03
N SER A 222 14.59 7.79 9.67
CA SER A 222 15.41 6.70 9.13
C SER A 222 14.78 6.04 7.90
N GLY A 223 13.45 5.86 7.90
CA GLY A 223 12.67 5.37 6.76
C GLY A 223 12.67 6.35 5.59
N ILE A 224 12.49 7.64 5.86
CA ILE A 224 12.59 8.71 4.85
C ILE A 224 13.96 8.67 4.15
N ASN A 225 15.04 8.59 4.92
CA ASN A 225 16.39 8.52 4.38
C ASN A 225 16.63 7.24 3.56
N PHE A 226 16.06 6.12 3.98
CA PHE A 226 16.11 4.88 3.22
C PHE A 226 15.43 5.02 1.86
N VAL A 227 14.21 5.58 1.80
CA VAL A 227 13.50 5.77 0.53
C VAL A 227 14.24 6.75 -0.39
N LYS A 228 14.87 7.80 0.16
CA LYS A 228 15.77 8.68 -0.60
C LYS A 228 16.95 7.92 -1.22
N GLY A 229 17.53 6.96 -0.48
CA GLY A 229 18.55 6.06 -1.00
C GLY A 229 18.04 5.15 -2.12
N VAL A 230 16.82 4.61 -1.99
CA VAL A 230 16.15 3.82 -3.04
C VAL A 230 15.96 4.66 -4.31
N VAL A 231 15.42 5.88 -4.19
CA VAL A 231 15.22 6.78 -5.35
C VAL A 231 16.54 7.12 -6.04
N THR A 232 17.60 7.35 -5.27
CA THR A 232 18.94 7.58 -5.84
C THR A 232 19.39 6.39 -6.69
N GLN A 233 19.18 5.16 -6.22
CA GLN A 233 19.48 3.95 -7.00
C GLN A 233 18.61 3.81 -8.25
N LEU A 234 17.33 4.18 -8.18
CA LEU A 234 16.43 4.18 -9.34
C LEU A 234 16.92 5.11 -10.45
N VAL A 235 17.34 6.32 -10.08
CA VAL A 235 17.93 7.29 -11.01
C VAL A 235 19.21 6.75 -11.65
N GLN A 236 20.10 6.15 -10.85
CA GLN A 236 21.32 5.50 -11.35
C GLN A 236 21.02 4.34 -12.32
N LYS A 237 19.89 3.67 -12.15
CA LYS A 237 19.39 2.61 -13.06
C LYS A 237 18.59 3.14 -14.25
N GLY A 238 18.52 4.45 -14.44
CA GLY A 238 17.94 5.10 -15.63
C GLY A 238 16.51 5.63 -15.45
N LEU A 239 15.90 5.51 -14.27
CA LEU A 239 14.55 6.02 -13.99
C LEU A 239 14.61 7.48 -13.52
N GLN A 240 14.87 8.40 -14.45
CA GLN A 240 15.06 9.82 -14.14
C GLN A 240 13.84 10.48 -13.50
N SER A 241 12.63 10.01 -13.80
CA SER A 241 11.38 10.52 -13.21
C SER A 241 11.09 9.97 -11.81
N ALA A 242 11.91 9.05 -11.28
CA ALA A 242 11.66 8.43 -9.97
C ALA A 242 11.50 9.42 -8.81
N PRO A 243 12.27 10.54 -8.71
CA PRO A 243 12.06 11.51 -7.65
C PRO A 243 10.65 12.13 -7.67
N LEU A 244 10.17 12.54 -8.85
CA LEU A 244 8.83 13.10 -9.01
C LEU A 244 7.74 12.07 -8.69
N LEU A 245 7.91 10.83 -9.15
CA LEU A 245 6.92 9.78 -8.95
C LEU A 245 6.83 9.29 -7.50
N VAL A 246 7.93 9.32 -6.75
CA VAL A 246 7.99 8.82 -5.36
C VAL A 246 7.72 9.92 -4.34
N PHE A 247 8.19 11.15 -4.58
CA PHE A 247 8.05 12.24 -3.62
C PHE A 247 6.93 13.23 -3.96
N GLY A 248 6.38 13.19 -5.18
CA GLY A 248 5.45 14.21 -5.65
C GLY A 248 6.15 15.56 -5.90
N GLU A 249 5.39 16.65 -5.78
CA GLU A 249 5.88 18.02 -5.99
C GLU A 249 6.72 18.58 -4.83
N ASP A 250 6.95 17.81 -3.75
CA ASP A 250 7.69 18.20 -2.54
C ASP A 250 9.22 18.38 -2.72
N LEU A 251 9.68 18.61 -3.95
CA LEU A 251 11.08 18.84 -4.32
C LEU A 251 11.35 20.29 -4.76
N HIS A 252 10.85 21.27 -4.00
CA HIS A 252 11.27 22.67 -4.11
C HIS A 252 11.49 23.34 -2.76
#